data_AF-A0A918Z9N4-F1
#
_entry.id   AF-A0A918Z9N4-F1
#
_cell.length_a   1.000
_cell.length_b   1.000
_cell.length_c   1.000
_cell.angle_alpha   90.00
_cell.angle_beta   90.00
_cell.angle_gamma   90.00
#
_symmetry.space_group_name_H-M   'P 1'
#
loop_
_entity.id
_entity.type
_entity.pdbx_description
1 polymer ?
#
loop_
_entity_poly.entity_id
_entity_poly.type
_entity_poly.pdbx_seq_one_letter_code
_entity_poly.pdbx_strand_id
1 'polypeptide(L)'
;MLTDFLLASLHHLLVYGLVAMLVAEAALLRAPAPDAATVQRLARLDAGYGMTALALLLAGLARIGFGLKGHDFYAHNPWFWAKLGTFLLIGLLSLGPTLRYLRWRRALRDRPDAAVPVEDWTRARRQVRLQLALLALVFVFAAGMARHGGL
;
A
#
# COMPACT_ATOMS: atom_id res chain seq x y z
N MET A 1 7.31 -18.03 20.50
CA MET A 1 6.65 -17.16 21.51
C MET A 1 7.06 -15.71 21.32
N LEU A 2 8.31 -15.30 21.60
CA LEU A 2 8.74 -13.91 21.41
C LEU A 2 8.88 -13.48 19.94
N THR A 3 9.46 -14.32 19.08
CA THR A 3 9.65 -14.04 17.64
C THR A 3 8.32 -13.84 16.91
N ASP A 4 7.36 -14.72 17.14
CA ASP A 4 5.99 -14.59 16.61
C ASP A 4 5.33 -13.28 17.07
N PHE A 5 5.44 -12.93 18.35
CA PHE A 5 4.93 -11.67 18.88
C PHE A 5 5.56 -10.44 18.23
N LEU A 6 6.89 -10.42 18.05
CA LEU A 6 7.59 -9.32 17.42
C LEU A 6 7.21 -9.18 15.93
N LEU A 7 7.17 -10.29 15.20
CA LEU A 7 6.74 -10.31 13.80
C LEU A 7 5.29 -9.87 13.66
N ALA A 8 4.41 -10.29 14.58
CA ALA A 8 3.04 -9.85 14.60
C ALA A 8 2.94 -8.35 14.86
N SER A 9 3.61 -7.83 15.88
CA SER A 9 3.62 -6.41 16.22
C SER A 9 4.15 -5.56 15.06
N LEU A 10 5.28 -5.95 14.48
CA LEU A 10 5.87 -5.30 13.31
C LEU A 10 4.89 -5.29 12.13
N HIS A 11 4.26 -6.43 11.81
CA HIS A 11 3.30 -6.52 10.72
C HIS A 11 2.13 -5.54 10.92
N HIS A 12 1.55 -5.44 12.12
CA HIS A 12 0.45 -4.50 12.37
C HIS A 12 0.91 -3.05 12.28
N LEU A 13 2.07 -2.69 12.84
CA LEU A 13 2.63 -1.34 12.71
C LEU A 13 2.87 -0.95 11.25
N LEU A 14 3.38 -1.89 10.44
CA LEU A 14 3.56 -1.68 9.00
C LEU A 14 2.22 -1.50 8.27
N VAL A 15 1.18 -2.26 8.63
CA VAL A 15 -0.18 -2.05 8.08
C VAL A 15 -0.68 -0.65 8.41
N TYR A 16 -0.57 -0.19 9.66
CA TYR A 16 -1.03 1.15 10.04
C TYR A 16 -0.24 2.25 9.32
N GLY A 17 1.07 2.10 9.22
CA GLY A 17 1.92 3.03 8.45
C GLY A 17 1.53 3.08 6.98
N LEU A 18 1.27 1.92 6.36
CA LEU A 18 0.84 1.82 4.98
C LEU A 18 -0.52 2.50 4.74
N VAL A 19 -1.50 2.26 5.61
CA VAL A 19 -2.81 2.93 5.57
C VAL A 19 -2.64 4.43 5.71
N ALA A 20 -1.87 4.89 6.68
CA ALA A 20 -1.66 6.31 6.95
C ALA A 20 -1.04 7.04 5.74
N MET A 21 -0.02 6.45 5.12
CA MET A 21 0.61 7.04 3.93
C MET A 21 -0.34 7.07 2.73
N LEU A 22 -1.08 5.99 2.48
CA LEU A 22 -2.03 5.95 1.36
C LEU A 22 -3.19 6.96 1.55
N VAL A 23 -3.66 7.14 2.78
CA VAL A 23 -4.64 8.19 3.11
C VAL A 23 -4.04 9.58 2.94
N ALA A 24 -2.77 9.79 3.33
CA ALA A 24 -2.08 11.05 3.14
C ALA A 24 -1.91 11.39 1.65
N GLU A 25 -1.55 10.42 0.81
CA GLU A 25 -1.52 10.60 -0.65
C GLU A 25 -2.90 10.98 -1.20
N ALA A 26 -3.95 10.27 -0.77
CA ALA A 26 -5.32 10.58 -1.17
C ALA A 26 -5.71 12.01 -0.78
N ALA A 27 -5.30 12.46 0.41
CA ALA A 27 -5.56 13.82 0.90
C ALA A 27 -4.83 14.87 0.06
N LEU A 28 -3.56 14.66 -0.28
CA LEU A 28 -2.78 15.57 -1.13
C LEU A 28 -3.37 15.66 -2.55
N LEU A 29 -3.84 14.54 -3.10
CA LEU A 29 -4.47 14.48 -4.43
C LEU A 29 -5.87 15.11 -4.48
N ARG A 30 -6.47 15.52 -3.35
CA ARG A 30 -7.78 16.20 -3.35
C ARG A 30 -7.69 17.62 -3.91
N ALA A 31 -6.55 18.28 -3.77
CA ALA A 31 -6.37 19.64 -4.26
C ALA A 31 -6.57 19.68 -5.80
N PRO A 32 -7.28 20.70 -6.33
CA PRO A 32 -7.55 20.80 -7.77
C PRO A 32 -6.33 21.21 -8.59
N ALA A 33 -5.39 21.95 -8.00
CA ALA A 33 -4.16 22.40 -8.64
C ALA A 33 -2.94 21.87 -7.88
N PRO A 34 -2.02 21.14 -8.54
CA PRO A 34 -0.78 20.70 -7.92
C PRO A 34 0.26 21.82 -7.92
N ASP A 35 0.83 22.12 -6.74
CA ASP A 35 2.03 22.94 -6.62
C ASP A 35 3.28 22.05 -6.52
N ALA A 36 4.46 22.64 -6.75
CA ALA A 36 5.71 21.90 -6.75
C ALA A 36 6.00 21.24 -5.38
N ALA A 37 5.62 21.91 -4.28
CA ALA A 37 5.79 21.37 -2.93
C ALA A 37 4.92 20.13 -2.70
N THR A 38 3.66 20.12 -3.15
CA THR A 38 2.78 18.96 -3.06
C THR A 38 3.33 17.78 -3.86
N VAL A 39 3.79 18.00 -5.08
CA VAL A 39 4.37 16.92 -5.90
C VAL A 39 5.60 16.30 -5.23
N GLN A 40 6.47 17.13 -4.63
CA GLN A 40 7.62 16.63 -3.89
C GLN A 40 7.22 15.82 -2.66
N ARG A 41 6.25 16.30 -1.87
CA ARG A 41 5.72 15.57 -0.70
C ARG A 41 5.09 14.25 -1.12
N LEU A 42 4.28 14.27 -2.17
CA LEU A 42 3.60 13.10 -2.73
C LEU A 42 4.61 12.03 -3.17
N ALA A 43 5.65 12.41 -3.89
CA ALA A 43 6.69 11.47 -4.33
C ALA A 43 7.53 10.89 -3.17
N ARG A 44 7.69 11.62 -2.06
CA ARG A 44 8.38 11.10 -0.86
C ARG A 44 7.48 10.15 -0.07
N LEU A 45 6.20 10.50 0.08
CA LEU A 45 5.21 9.64 0.72
C LEU A 45 5.05 8.33 -0.05
N ASP A 46 4.94 8.38 -1.38
CA ASP A 46 4.80 7.21 -2.25
C ASP A 46 6.03 6.28 -2.17
N ALA A 47 7.23 6.85 -2.08
CA ALA A 47 8.43 6.05 -1.83
C ALA A 47 8.38 5.35 -0.45
N GLY A 48 7.95 6.07 0.59
CA GLY A 48 7.71 5.50 1.93
C GLY A 48 6.67 4.38 1.91
N TYR A 49 5.54 4.62 1.25
CA TYR A 49 4.46 3.65 1.03
C TYR A 49 4.99 2.38 0.38
N GLY A 50 5.75 2.50 -0.72
CA GLY A 50 6.34 1.36 -1.43
C GLY A 50 7.31 0.56 -0.56
N MET A 51 8.18 1.23 0.19
CA MET A 51 9.10 0.58 1.13
C MET A 51 8.36 -0.16 2.24
N THR A 52 7.34 0.47 2.83
CA THR A 52 6.51 -0.15 3.87
C THR A 52 5.69 -1.30 3.32
N ALA A 53 5.18 -1.22 2.09
CA ALA A 53 4.47 -2.31 1.44
C ALA A 53 5.37 -3.54 1.23
N LEU A 54 6.61 -3.33 0.79
CA LEU A 54 7.60 -4.39 0.66
C LEU A 54 7.95 -5.00 2.02
N ALA A 55 8.23 -4.18 3.03
CA ALA A 55 8.52 -4.65 4.38
C ALA A 55 7.33 -5.43 4.97
N LEU A 56 6.10 -4.98 4.72
CA LEU A 56 4.88 -5.65 5.16
C LEU A 56 4.73 -7.03 4.51
N LEU A 57 5.01 -7.12 3.21
CA LEU A 57 4.99 -8.39 2.48
C LEU A 57 6.02 -9.38 3.06
N LEU A 58 7.26 -8.93 3.26
CA LEU A 58 8.33 -9.75 3.84
C LEU A 58 7.98 -10.20 5.27
N ALA A 59 7.47 -9.30 6.10
CA ALA A 59 6.99 -9.64 7.45
C ALA A 59 5.82 -10.64 7.39
N GLY A 60 4.92 -10.50 6.44
CA GLY A 60 3.80 -11.43 6.21
C GLY A 60 4.29 -12.83 5.82
N LEU A 61 5.23 -12.93 4.87
CA LEU A 61 5.82 -14.19 4.43
C LEU A 61 6.62 -14.85 5.56
N ALA A 62 7.39 -14.09 6.33
CA ALA A 62 8.12 -14.60 7.49
C ALA A 62 7.17 -15.22 8.53
N ARG A 63 5.95 -14.68 8.68
CA ARG A 63 4.92 -15.26 9.57
C ARG A 63 4.33 -16.57 9.07
N ILE A 64 4.45 -16.90 7.79
CA ILE A 64 4.03 -18.22 7.27
C ILE A 64 5.03 -19.29 7.72
N GLY A 65 6.33 -18.99 7.63
CA GLY A 65 7.39 -19.95 7.98
C GLY A 65 7.73 -20.03 9.47
N PHE A 66 7.67 -18.90 10.18
CA PHE A 66 8.08 -18.79 11.59
C PHE A 66 6.91 -18.52 12.56
N GLY A 67 5.68 -18.43 12.04
CA GLY A 67 4.49 -18.16 12.84
C GLY A 67 3.84 -19.41 13.42
N LEU A 68 2.97 -19.20 14.41
CA LEU A 68 2.37 -20.27 15.20
C LEU A 68 1.42 -21.22 14.44
N LYS A 69 0.92 -20.82 13.26
CA LYS A 69 -0.18 -21.56 12.58
C LYS A 69 0.28 -22.69 11.64
N GLY A 70 1.58 -22.92 11.46
CA GLY A 70 2.09 -23.94 10.53
C GLY A 70 1.78 -23.62 9.06
N HIS A 71 2.56 -24.18 8.14
CA HIS A 71 2.43 -23.88 6.70
C HIS A 71 1.06 -24.31 6.13
N ASP A 72 0.52 -25.44 6.58
CA ASP A 72 -0.70 -26.05 6.02
C ASP A 72 -1.97 -25.21 6.25
N PHE A 73 -2.02 -24.45 7.35
CA PHE A 73 -3.08 -23.48 7.62
C PHE A 73 -3.15 -22.40 6.53
N TYR A 74 -2.01 -21.92 6.03
CA TYR A 74 -1.97 -20.88 5.01
C TYR A 74 -2.25 -21.44 3.62
N ALA A 75 -1.73 -22.63 3.31
CA ALA A 75 -1.87 -23.25 2.00
C ALA A 75 -3.34 -23.48 1.60
N HIS A 76 -4.18 -23.94 2.53
CA HIS A 76 -5.57 -24.30 2.26
C HIS A 76 -6.60 -23.22 2.60
N ASN A 77 -6.16 -22.04 3.07
CA ASN A 77 -7.08 -20.99 3.49
C ASN A 77 -7.39 -20.02 2.34
N PRO A 78 -8.60 -20.05 1.75
CA PRO A 78 -8.95 -19.18 0.63
C PRO A 78 -8.91 -17.69 1.01
N TRP A 79 -9.20 -17.34 2.27
CA TRP A 79 -9.11 -15.97 2.76
C TRP A 79 -7.68 -15.45 2.80
N PHE A 80 -6.70 -16.34 3.03
CA PHE A 80 -5.28 -15.99 2.93
C PHE A 80 -4.91 -15.57 1.52
N TRP A 81 -5.23 -16.42 0.54
CA TRP A 81 -4.90 -16.16 -0.87
C TRP A 81 -5.66 -14.96 -1.42
N ALA A 82 -6.93 -14.76 -1.04
CA ALA A 82 -7.70 -13.57 -1.41
C ALA A 82 -7.06 -12.29 -0.84
N LYS A 83 -6.66 -12.31 0.44
CA LYS A 83 -5.94 -11.21 1.09
C LYS A 83 -4.62 -10.91 0.39
N LEU A 84 -3.79 -11.92 0.18
CA LEU A 84 -2.47 -11.78 -0.44
C LEU A 84 -2.60 -11.31 -1.90
N GLY A 85 -3.48 -11.94 -2.68
CA GLY A 85 -3.72 -11.57 -4.07
C GLY A 85 -4.20 -10.13 -4.22
N THR A 86 -5.10 -9.68 -3.34
CA THR A 86 -5.57 -8.28 -3.33
C THR A 86 -4.45 -7.32 -2.94
N PHE A 87 -3.63 -7.68 -1.95
CA PHE A 87 -2.47 -6.87 -1.58
C PHE A 87 -1.45 -6.73 -2.72
N LEU A 88 -1.17 -7.83 -3.43
CA LEU A 88 -0.29 -7.81 -4.62
C LEU A 88 -0.90 -6.98 -5.77
N LEU A 89 -2.22 -7.07 -5.98
CA LEU A 89 -2.92 -6.25 -6.97
C LEU A 89 -2.81 -4.75 -6.63
N ILE A 90 -2.95 -4.38 -5.36
CA ILE A 90 -2.73 -2.99 -4.91
C ILE A 90 -1.31 -2.53 -5.26
N GLY A 91 -0.29 -3.34 -4.96
CA GLY A 91 1.11 -3.03 -5.30
C GLY A 91 1.36 -2.90 -6.80
N LEU A 92 0.70 -3.73 -7.63
CA LEU A 92 0.79 -3.58 -9.08
C LEU A 92 0.12 -2.28 -9.56
N LEU A 93 -1.06 -1.96 -9.01
CA LEU A 93 -1.77 -0.73 -9.31
C LEU A 93 -1.04 0.53 -8.84
N SER A 94 -0.20 0.44 -7.81
CA SER A 94 0.58 1.57 -7.30
C SER A 94 1.74 1.98 -8.20
N LEU A 95 2.25 1.08 -9.06
CA LEU A 95 3.29 1.41 -10.03
C LEU A 95 2.89 2.57 -10.96
N GLY A 96 1.61 2.62 -11.35
CA GLY A 96 1.09 3.69 -12.22
C GLY A 96 1.25 5.08 -11.60
N PRO A 97 0.66 5.35 -10.41
CA PRO A 97 0.88 6.57 -9.65
C PRO A 97 2.36 6.88 -9.38
N THR A 98 3.14 5.91 -8.88
CA THR A 98 4.57 6.07 -8.59
C THR A 98 5.35 6.62 -9.79
N LEU A 99 5.17 6.02 -10.97
CA LEU A 99 5.83 6.47 -12.20
C LEU A 99 5.43 7.90 -12.58
N ARG A 100 4.16 8.28 -12.37
CA ARG A 100 3.70 9.66 -12.62
C ARG A 100 4.33 10.64 -11.65
N TYR A 101 4.35 10.33 -10.35
CA TYR A 101 4.94 11.21 -9.34
C TYR A 101 6.42 11.45 -9.60
N LEU A 102 7.16 10.40 -9.97
CA LEU A 102 8.56 10.51 -10.36
C LEU A 102 8.74 11.37 -11.61
N ARG A 103 7.88 11.21 -12.63
CA ARG A 103 7.92 12.04 -13.85
C ARG A 103 7.65 13.51 -13.53
N TRP A 104 6.61 13.82 -12.75
CA TRP A 104 6.28 15.19 -12.36
C TRP A 104 7.39 15.82 -11.52
N ARG A 105 7.95 15.07 -10.56
CA ARG A 105 9.07 15.53 -9.73
C ARG A 105 10.30 15.88 -10.57
N ARG A 106 10.63 15.06 -11.58
CA ARG A 106 11.72 15.36 -12.52
C ARG A 106 11.41 16.60 -13.35
N ALA A 107 10.22 16.68 -13.93
CA ALA A 107 9.81 17.82 -14.75
C ALA A 107 9.89 19.15 -13.99
N LEU A 108 9.40 19.20 -12.74
CA LEU A 108 9.43 20.39 -11.90
C LEU A 108 10.83 20.75 -11.39
N ARG A 109 11.72 19.76 -11.24
CA ARG A 109 13.11 20.01 -10.88
C ARG A 109 13.87 20.64 -12.05
N ASP A 110 13.60 20.16 -13.26
CA ASP A 110 14.31 20.61 -14.46
C ASP A 110 13.71 21.92 -15.01
N ARG A 111 12.40 22.14 -14.82
CA ARG A 111 11.64 23.34 -15.21
C ARG A 111 10.62 23.71 -14.11
N PRO A 112 10.88 24.72 -13.27
CA PRO A 112 9.98 25.10 -12.17
C PRO A 112 8.56 25.52 -12.59
N ASP A 113 8.41 25.95 -13.85
CA ASP A 113 7.16 26.34 -14.50
C ASP A 113 6.41 25.17 -15.16
N ALA A 114 6.96 23.95 -15.11
CA ALA A 114 6.33 22.77 -15.68
C ALA A 114 4.97 22.48 -15.02
N ALA A 115 3.90 22.48 -15.81
CA ALA A 115 2.58 22.13 -15.34
C ALA A 115 2.38 20.60 -15.28
N VAL A 116 1.74 20.12 -14.22
CA VAL A 116 1.23 18.74 -14.16
C VAL A 116 -0.11 18.68 -14.90
N PRO A 117 -0.28 17.81 -15.90
CA PRO A 117 -1.55 17.70 -16.62
C PRO A 117 -2.70 17.32 -15.69
N VAL A 118 -3.81 18.05 -15.76
CA VAL A 118 -5.01 17.82 -14.92
C VAL A 118 -5.55 16.40 -15.08
N GLU A 119 -5.50 15.85 -16.29
CA GLU A 119 -5.91 14.48 -16.58
C GLU A 119 -5.05 13.45 -15.83
N ASP A 120 -3.74 13.67 -15.77
CA ASP A 120 -2.81 12.78 -15.08
C ASP A 120 -2.99 12.87 -13.56
N TRP A 121 -3.26 14.06 -13.03
CA TRP A 121 -3.60 14.29 -11.62
C TRP A 121 -4.90 13.58 -11.23
N THR A 122 -5.97 13.76 -12.02
CA THR A 122 -7.28 13.12 -11.77
C THR A 122 -7.22 11.60 -11.89
N ARG A 123 -6.41 11.06 -12.82
CA ARG A 123 -6.14 9.61 -12.93
C ARG A 123 -5.42 9.09 -11.69
N ALA A 124 -4.36 9.75 -11.22
CA ALA A 124 -3.66 9.36 -9.99
C ALA A 124 -4.61 9.35 -8.79
N ARG A 125 -5.42 10.41 -8.63
CA ARG A 125 -6.46 10.50 -7.60
C ARG A 125 -7.43 9.31 -7.63
N ARG A 126 -7.91 8.92 -8.81
CA ARG A 126 -8.81 7.77 -8.96
C ARG A 126 -8.13 6.45 -8.60
N GLN A 127 -6.88 6.28 -9.01
CA GLN A 127 -6.10 5.07 -8.70
C GLN A 127 -5.85 4.92 -7.20
N VAL A 128 -5.46 5.99 -6.51
CA VAL A 128 -5.27 5.96 -5.05
C VAL A 128 -6.58 5.66 -4.31
N ARG A 129 -7.72 6.21 -4.77
CA ARG A 129 -9.05 5.86 -4.21
C ARG A 129 -9.41 4.39 -4.43
N LEU A 130 -9.07 3.83 -5.59
CA LEU A 130 -9.26 2.41 -5.85
C LEU A 130 -8.37 1.56 -4.92
N GLN A 131 -7.11 1.95 -4.72
CA GLN A 131 -6.22 1.26 -3.79
C GLN A 131 -6.75 1.30 -2.35
N LEU A 132 -7.33 2.42 -1.89
CA LEU A 132 -8.00 2.50 -0.59
C LEU A 132 -9.19 1.53 -0.48
N ALA A 133 -10.01 1.42 -1.52
CA ALA A 133 -11.13 0.49 -1.54
C ALA A 133 -10.65 -0.98 -1.50
N LEU A 134 -9.61 -1.31 -2.26
CA LEU A 134 -8.98 -2.63 -2.23
C LEU A 134 -8.32 -2.91 -0.88
N LEU A 135 -7.73 -1.90 -0.23
CA LEU A 135 -7.15 -2.04 1.11
C LEU A 135 -8.23 -2.33 2.16
N ALA A 136 -9.41 -1.72 2.05
CA ALA A 136 -10.56 -2.09 2.86
C ALA A 136 -10.95 -3.56 2.65
N LEU A 137 -10.91 -4.05 1.41
CA LEU A 137 -11.17 -5.46 1.10
C LEU A 137 -10.11 -6.40 1.72
N VAL A 138 -8.83 -6.00 1.74
CA VAL A 138 -7.76 -6.73 2.47
C VAL A 138 -8.12 -6.90 3.95
N PHE A 139 -8.68 -5.87 4.61
CA PHE A 139 -9.13 -5.99 6.00
C PHE A 139 -10.32 -6.93 6.17
N VAL A 140 -11.27 -6.93 5.23
CA VAL A 140 -12.39 -7.88 5.23
C VAL A 140 -11.87 -9.31 5.13
N PHE A 141 -10.92 -9.58 4.22
CA PHE A 141 -10.32 -10.90 4.09
C PHE A 141 -9.48 -11.30 5.32
N ALA A 142 -8.79 -10.33 5.95
CA ALA A 142 -8.09 -10.58 7.20
C ALA A 142 -9.06 -10.98 8.34
N ALA A 143 -10.21 -10.32 8.44
CA ALA A 143 -11.27 -10.67 9.39
C ALA A 143 -11.88 -12.05 9.07
N GLY A 144 -12.13 -12.33 7.78
CA GLY A 144 -12.60 -13.64 7.31
C GLY A 144 -11.64 -14.76 7.68
N MET A 145 -10.34 -14.59 7.45
CA MET A 145 -9.30 -15.53 7.89
C MET A 145 -9.33 -15.74 9.42
N ALA A 146 -9.49 -14.67 10.20
CA ALA A 146 -9.47 -14.76 11.66
C ALA A 146 -10.68 -15.52 12.21
N ARG A 147 -11.86 -15.38 11.57
CA ARG A 147 -13.13 -15.96 12.03
C ARG A 147 -13.45 -17.33 11.43
N HIS A 148 -13.02 -17.59 10.20
CA HIS A 148 -13.39 -18.78 9.42
C HIS A 148 -12.18 -19.61 8.98
N GLY A 149 -10.96 -19.17 9.27
CA GLY A 149 -9.75 -19.89 8.88
C GLY A 149 -9.41 -21.09 9.74
N GLY A 150 -10.07 -21.28 10.89
CA GLY A 150 -9.88 -22.46 11.74
C GLY A 150 -10.94 -23.52 11.44
N LEU A 151 -10.52 -24.59 10.75
CA LEU A 151 -11.02 -25.94 10.94
C LEU A 151 -9.87 -26.77 11.50
#